data_AF-W7T601-F1
#
_entry.id   AF-W7T601-F1
#
_cell.length_a   1.000
_cell.length_b   1.000
_cell.length_c   1.000
_cell.angle_alpha   90.00
_cell.angle_beta   90.00
_cell.angle_gamma   90.00
#
_symmetry.space_group_name_H-M   'P 1'
#
loop_
_entity.id
_entity.type
_entity.pdbx_description
1 polymer ?
#
loop_
_entity_poly.entity_id
_entity_poly.type
_entity_poly.pdbx_seq_one_letter_code
_entity_poly.pdbx_strand_id
1 'polypeptide(L)'
;MPELPEVEVVRRGLDAHVTGRRVTAVEVLNLRAVRRHEPGPVDFADRLAGRSIVAAGRRGKYLWLELDDSEAIIAHLGMSGQMLVQPEDAVDEKHLRVRLRFDDGGPELRFVDQRTFGGLALADLVEVDGASLPAPVAHIARDPMDPAFDPDAAVAALRRKRTGVKRALLDQTLVSGVGNIYADESLWRTKLHWARPTDKLTRPQAAALLSAAPTS
;
A
#
# COMPACT_ATOMS: atom_id res chain seq x y z
N MET A 1 7.03 7.16 6.80
CA MET A 1 6.43 6.08 6.00
C MET A 1 5.06 6.59 5.64
N PRO A 2 4.69 6.63 4.34
CA PRO A 2 3.32 6.93 3.93
C PRO A 2 2.35 6.03 4.69
N GLU A 3 1.31 6.62 5.27
CA GLU A 3 0.26 5.90 5.96
C GLU A 3 -0.98 5.86 5.06
N LEU A 4 -2.13 5.48 5.60
CA LEU A 4 -3.33 5.21 4.82
C LEU A 4 -3.71 6.30 3.79
N PRO A 5 -3.85 7.58 4.16
CA PRO A 5 -4.31 8.63 3.26
C PRO A 5 -3.30 8.94 2.15
N GLU A 6 -1.99 8.97 2.48
CA GLU A 6 -0.98 9.24 1.45
C GLU A 6 -0.92 8.12 0.41
N VAL A 7 -1.05 6.86 0.83
CA VAL A 7 -1.07 5.72 -0.10
C VAL A 7 -2.34 5.74 -0.96
N GLU A 8 -3.49 6.17 -0.42
CA GLU A 8 -4.72 6.33 -1.20
C GLU A 8 -4.60 7.45 -2.26
N VAL A 9 -3.97 8.57 -1.92
CA VAL A 9 -3.68 9.64 -2.89
C VAL A 9 -2.78 9.12 -4.02
N VAL A 10 -1.73 8.38 -3.68
CA VAL A 10 -0.85 7.76 -4.70
C VAL A 10 -1.63 6.76 -5.55
N ARG A 11 -2.47 5.90 -4.95
CA ARG A 11 -3.29 4.93 -5.69
C ARG A 11 -4.22 5.63 -6.69
N ARG A 12 -4.95 6.68 -6.28
CA ARG A 12 -5.82 7.46 -7.18
C ARG A 12 -5.04 8.10 -8.32
N GLY A 13 -3.86 8.67 -8.01
CA GLY A 13 -2.97 9.23 -9.02
C GLY A 13 -2.53 8.19 -10.04
N LEU A 14 -2.14 7.00 -9.58
CA LEU A 14 -1.76 5.89 -10.45
C LEU A 14 -2.93 5.45 -11.33
N ASP A 15 -4.09 5.19 -10.73
CA ASP A 15 -5.29 4.75 -11.44
C ASP A 15 -5.65 5.70 -12.59
N ALA A 16 -5.57 7.01 -12.34
CA ALA A 16 -5.89 8.02 -13.35
C ALA A 16 -4.88 8.14 -14.50
N HIS A 17 -3.62 7.72 -14.30
CA HIS A 17 -2.53 7.97 -15.26
C HIS A 17 -1.94 6.71 -15.89
N VAL A 18 -2.17 5.52 -15.32
CA VAL A 18 -1.56 4.28 -15.81
C VAL A 18 -2.57 3.19 -16.19
N THR A 19 -3.80 3.24 -15.67
CA THR A 19 -4.83 2.27 -16.04
C THR A 19 -5.19 2.38 -17.53
N GLY A 20 -5.29 1.24 -18.19
CA GLY A 20 -5.53 1.09 -19.63
C GLY A 20 -4.26 1.15 -20.49
N ARG A 21 -3.09 1.44 -19.91
CA ARG A 21 -1.83 1.57 -20.66
C ARG A 21 -1.06 0.26 -20.69
N ARG A 22 -0.41 -0.02 -21.80
CA ARG A 22 0.39 -1.24 -22.00
C ARG A 22 1.86 -0.94 -21.83
N VAL A 23 2.52 -1.71 -20.97
CA VAL A 23 3.95 -1.59 -20.68
C VAL A 23 4.75 -2.08 -21.88
N THR A 24 5.67 -1.26 -22.38
CA THR A 24 6.58 -1.63 -23.48
C THR A 24 7.93 -2.08 -22.98
N ALA A 25 8.44 -1.42 -21.94
CA ALA A 25 9.74 -1.70 -21.37
C ALA A 25 9.76 -1.40 -19.88
N VAL A 26 10.52 -2.20 -19.14
CA VAL A 26 10.80 -1.99 -17.73
C VAL A 26 12.31 -1.95 -17.53
N GLU A 27 12.80 -0.89 -16.89
CA GLU A 27 14.21 -0.77 -16.52
C GLU A 27 14.35 -0.85 -15.00
N VAL A 28 15.12 -1.82 -14.51
CA VAL A 28 15.48 -1.92 -13.09
C VAL A 28 16.89 -1.34 -12.90
N LEU A 29 16.94 -0.08 -12.46
CA LEU A 29 18.18 0.67 -12.24
C LEU A 29 18.83 0.38 -10.88
N ASN A 30 18.07 -0.20 -9.94
CA ASN A 30 18.61 -0.65 -8.66
C ASN A 30 17.97 -1.96 -8.19
N LEU A 31 18.79 -3.00 -8.07
CA LEU A 31 18.34 -4.35 -7.70
C LEU A 31 17.61 -4.42 -6.35
N ARG A 32 17.93 -3.51 -5.41
CA ARG A 32 17.27 -3.49 -4.09
C ARG A 32 15.78 -3.13 -4.16
N ALA A 33 15.35 -2.48 -5.25
CA ALA A 33 13.96 -2.12 -5.45
C ALA A 33 13.08 -3.31 -5.86
N VAL A 34 13.66 -4.38 -6.40
CA VAL A 34 12.92 -5.61 -6.76
C VAL A 34 13.39 -6.81 -5.94
N ARG A 35 14.08 -6.59 -4.82
CA ARG A 35 14.63 -7.67 -3.97
C ARG A 35 13.60 -8.65 -3.41
N ARG A 36 12.31 -8.29 -3.42
CA ARG A 36 11.20 -9.13 -2.97
C ARG A 36 10.61 -9.97 -4.10
N HIS A 37 11.00 -9.69 -5.35
CA HIS A 37 10.72 -10.52 -6.52
C HIS A 37 11.80 -11.59 -6.61
N GLU A 38 11.54 -12.75 -6.02
CA GLU A 38 12.51 -13.86 -5.89
C GLU A 38 13.14 -14.30 -7.23
N PRO A 39 12.41 -14.36 -8.36
CA PRO A 39 13.00 -14.69 -9.66
C PRO A 39 14.04 -13.67 -10.19
N GLY A 40 14.10 -12.46 -9.62
CA GLY A 40 15.10 -11.44 -9.93
C GLY A 40 14.69 -10.38 -10.96
N PRO A 41 15.55 -9.36 -11.18
CA PRO A 41 15.21 -8.14 -11.92
C PRO A 41 14.91 -8.36 -13.41
N VAL A 42 15.57 -9.34 -14.04
CA VAL A 42 15.38 -9.66 -15.46
C VAL A 42 14.00 -10.27 -15.67
N ASP A 43 13.66 -11.28 -14.87
CA ASP A 43 12.32 -11.88 -14.88
C ASP A 43 11.22 -10.85 -14.60
N PHE A 44 11.42 -9.97 -13.61
CA PHE A 44 10.49 -8.88 -13.32
C PHE A 44 10.23 -8.00 -14.55
N ALA A 45 11.27 -7.61 -15.29
CA ALA A 45 11.15 -6.77 -16.47
C ALA A 45 10.49 -7.51 -17.64
N ASP A 46 10.95 -8.74 -17.91
CA ASP A 46 10.49 -9.56 -19.03
C ASP A 46 9.01 -9.92 -18.90
N ARG A 47 8.55 -10.27 -17.69
CA ARG A 47 7.14 -10.62 -17.43
C ARG A 47 6.19 -9.43 -17.56
N LEU A 48 6.69 -8.22 -17.33
CA LEU A 48 5.91 -6.98 -17.46
C LEU A 48 5.86 -6.43 -18.88
N ALA A 49 6.89 -6.69 -19.68
CA ALA A 49 6.91 -6.24 -21.07
C ALA A 49 5.70 -6.83 -21.84
N GLY A 50 4.92 -5.96 -22.46
CA GLY A 50 3.73 -6.31 -23.22
C GLY A 50 2.45 -6.49 -22.40
N ARG A 51 2.49 -6.33 -21.06
CA ARG A 51 1.30 -6.39 -20.18
C ARG A 51 0.59 -5.05 -20.07
N SER A 52 -0.73 -5.09 -19.95
CA SER A 52 -1.55 -3.89 -19.74
C SER A 52 -1.90 -3.75 -18.27
N ILE A 53 -1.91 -2.52 -17.76
CA ILE A 53 -2.39 -2.23 -16.40
C ILE A 53 -3.90 -2.00 -16.48
N VAL A 54 -4.68 -2.73 -15.69
CA VAL A 54 -6.16 -2.70 -15.77
C VAL A 54 -6.83 -2.01 -14.59
N ALA A 55 -6.14 -1.89 -13.45
CA ALA A 55 -6.63 -1.16 -12.28
C ALA A 55 -5.49 -0.84 -11.30
N ALA A 56 -5.72 0.11 -10.40
CA ALA A 56 -4.86 0.34 -9.23
C ALA A 56 -5.61 0.10 -7.91
N GLY A 57 -5.11 -0.86 -7.11
CA GLY A 57 -5.68 -1.24 -5.82
C GLY A 57 -4.78 -0.87 -4.63
N ARG A 58 -5.34 -0.96 -3.42
CA ARG A 58 -4.65 -0.68 -2.16
C ARG A 58 -5.21 -1.49 -1.00
N ARG A 59 -4.34 -1.86 -0.06
CA ARG A 59 -4.68 -2.50 1.21
C ARG A 59 -3.73 -1.98 2.28
N GLY A 60 -4.24 -1.19 3.22
CA GLY A 60 -3.41 -0.50 4.21
C GLY A 60 -2.32 0.34 3.55
N LYS A 61 -1.05 -0.01 3.81
CA LYS A 61 0.14 0.72 3.31
C LYS A 61 0.77 0.12 2.05
N TYR A 62 0.12 -0.88 1.48
CA TYR A 62 0.50 -1.47 0.19
C TYR A 62 -0.46 -0.96 -0.88
N LEU A 63 0.07 -0.76 -2.08
CA LEU A 63 -0.70 -0.50 -3.29
C LEU A 63 -0.25 -1.48 -4.36
N TRP A 64 -1.07 -1.70 -5.39
CA TRP A 64 -0.69 -2.52 -6.53
C TRP A 64 -1.32 -2.01 -7.81
N LEU A 65 -0.75 -2.45 -8.93
CA LEU A 65 -1.26 -2.24 -10.28
C LEU A 65 -1.64 -3.62 -10.82
N GLU A 66 -2.92 -3.86 -11.04
CA GLU A 66 -3.43 -5.11 -11.61
C GLU A 66 -3.07 -5.16 -13.09
N LEU A 67 -2.62 -6.34 -13.54
CA LEU A 67 -2.28 -6.59 -14.93
C LEU A 67 -3.46 -7.24 -15.66
N ASP A 68 -3.36 -7.32 -16.98
CA ASP A 68 -4.36 -7.97 -17.85
C ASP A 68 -4.39 -9.51 -17.76
N ASP A 69 -3.75 -10.07 -16.74
CA ASP A 69 -3.80 -11.48 -16.39
C ASP A 69 -4.15 -11.67 -14.90
N SER A 70 -3.63 -12.71 -14.25
CA SER A 70 -3.92 -13.03 -12.85
C SER A 70 -2.84 -12.53 -11.89
N GLU A 71 -2.03 -11.54 -12.31
CA GLU A 71 -0.98 -10.94 -11.48
C GLU A 71 -1.16 -9.44 -11.27
N ALA A 72 -0.41 -8.92 -10.30
CA ALA A 72 -0.28 -7.50 -10.07
C ALA A 72 1.16 -7.11 -9.74
N ILE A 73 1.55 -5.88 -10.09
CA ILE A 73 2.74 -5.23 -9.54
C ILE A 73 2.39 -4.74 -8.16
N ILE A 74 2.82 -5.45 -7.12
CA ILE A 74 2.69 -4.99 -5.74
C ILE A 74 3.82 -4.02 -5.39
N ALA A 75 3.45 -2.89 -4.79
CA ALA A 75 4.37 -1.86 -4.33
C ALA A 75 4.25 -1.61 -2.83
N HIS A 76 5.40 -1.53 -2.16
CA HIS A 76 5.52 -1.03 -0.80
C HIS A 76 6.46 0.17 -0.80
N LEU A 77 5.95 1.36 -0.46
CA LEU A 77 6.72 2.60 -0.57
C LEU A 77 7.80 2.75 0.52
N GLY A 78 7.73 1.97 1.60
CA GLY A 78 8.67 2.11 2.71
C GLY A 78 8.64 3.54 3.28
N MET A 79 9.78 4.14 3.57
CA MET A 79 9.79 5.48 4.20
C MET A 79 9.86 6.65 3.22
N SER A 80 10.42 6.44 2.03
CA SER A 80 10.73 7.51 1.06
C SER A 80 10.42 7.11 -0.38
N GLY A 81 9.79 5.96 -0.59
CA GLY A 81 9.37 5.52 -1.91
C GLY A 81 8.27 6.42 -2.46
N GLN A 82 8.37 6.73 -3.74
CA GLN A 82 7.42 7.53 -4.50
C GLN A 82 7.16 6.84 -5.83
N MET A 83 5.91 6.89 -6.28
CA MET A 83 5.52 6.53 -7.63
C MET A 83 5.22 7.84 -8.37
N LEU A 84 6.03 8.16 -9.38
CA LEU A 84 5.96 9.42 -10.11
C LEU A 84 5.59 9.15 -11.56
N VAL A 85 4.72 9.97 -12.12
CA VAL A 85 4.42 10.00 -13.55
C VAL A 85 5.19 11.16 -14.14
N GLN A 86 6.11 10.88 -15.07
CA GLN A 86 7.04 11.88 -15.60
C GLN A 86 7.11 11.81 -17.12
N PRO A 87 7.26 12.95 -17.82
CA PRO A 87 7.59 12.93 -19.24
C PRO A 87 8.84 12.07 -19.53
N GLU A 88 8.89 11.44 -20.70
CA GLU A 88 10.01 10.57 -21.10
C GLU A 88 11.35 11.33 -21.17
N ASP A 89 11.31 12.60 -21.58
CA ASP A 89 12.47 13.50 -21.66
C ASP A 89 12.85 14.16 -20.32
N ALA A 90 12.07 13.92 -19.25
CA ALA A 90 12.37 14.45 -17.93
C ALA A 90 13.64 13.81 -17.38
N VAL A 91 14.56 14.66 -16.90
CA VAL A 91 15.82 14.23 -16.27
C VAL A 91 15.56 13.22 -15.16
N ASP A 92 16.36 12.15 -15.15
CA ASP A 92 16.26 11.09 -14.15
C ASP A 92 16.43 11.64 -12.73
N GLU A 93 15.53 11.22 -11.84
CA GLU A 93 15.68 11.48 -10.43
C GLU A 93 16.95 10.79 -9.90
N LYS A 94 17.72 11.48 -9.04
CA LYS A 94 18.94 10.94 -8.40
C LYS A 94 18.73 9.56 -7.75
N HIS A 95 17.50 9.26 -7.37
CA HIS A 95 17.12 8.04 -6.68
C HIS A 95 16.09 7.21 -7.46
N LEU A 96 16.02 7.39 -8.78
CA LEU A 96 15.24 6.53 -9.68
C LEU A 96 15.72 5.08 -9.55
N ARG A 97 14.79 4.16 -9.34
CA ARG A 97 15.07 2.74 -9.07
C ARG A 97 14.47 1.81 -10.10
N VAL A 98 13.24 2.08 -10.52
CA VAL A 98 12.54 1.31 -11.56
C VAL A 98 11.81 2.31 -12.45
N ARG A 99 11.83 2.07 -13.76
CA ARG A 99 11.08 2.83 -14.76
C ARG A 99 10.22 1.87 -15.58
N LEU A 100 8.98 2.24 -15.82
CA LEU A 100 8.07 1.58 -16.76
C LEU A 100 7.74 2.58 -17.88
N ARG A 101 7.93 2.16 -19.12
CA ARG A 101 7.46 2.86 -20.32
C ARG A 101 6.21 2.21 -20.88
N PHE A 102 5.41 2.99 -21.59
CA PHE A 102 4.15 2.55 -22.18
C PHE A 102 4.15 2.69 -23.71
N ASP A 103 3.19 2.08 -24.39
CA ASP A 103 3.11 2.03 -25.86
C ASP A 103 2.45 3.25 -26.50
N ASP A 104 1.86 4.13 -25.69
CA ASP A 104 1.20 5.36 -26.14
C ASP A 104 2.16 6.55 -26.32
N GLY A 105 3.46 6.38 -26.07
CA GLY A 105 4.45 7.45 -26.09
C GLY A 105 4.21 8.55 -25.04
N GLY A 106 3.34 8.27 -24.06
CA GLY A 106 3.01 9.18 -22.97
C GLY A 106 4.03 9.14 -21.83
N PRO A 107 3.73 9.82 -20.71
CA PRO A 107 4.61 9.84 -19.53
C PRO A 107 4.97 8.45 -19.00
N GLU A 108 6.20 8.28 -18.55
CA GLU A 108 6.70 7.08 -17.88
C GLU A 108 6.19 7.00 -16.44
N LEU A 109 6.11 5.78 -15.91
CA LEU A 109 5.94 5.55 -14.48
C LEU A 109 7.29 5.23 -13.84
N ARG A 110 7.66 5.99 -12.80
CA ARG A 110 8.95 5.92 -12.13
C ARG A 110 8.79 5.60 -10.65
N PHE A 111 9.51 4.58 -10.16
CA PHE A 111 9.67 4.32 -8.74
C PHE A 111 10.97 4.93 -8.24
N VAL A 112 10.85 5.93 -7.36
CA VAL A 112 11.97 6.67 -6.78
C VAL A 112 12.03 6.35 -5.29
N ASP A 113 13.20 5.97 -4.78
CA ASP A 113 13.37 5.70 -3.34
C ASP A 113 14.78 6.01 -2.86
N GLN A 114 14.91 7.08 -2.08
CA GLN A 114 16.19 7.49 -1.49
C GLN A 114 16.76 6.42 -0.54
N ARG A 115 15.93 5.82 0.31
CA ARG A 115 16.37 4.92 1.39
C ARG A 115 16.41 3.46 0.96
N THR A 116 15.90 3.13 -0.22
CA THR A 116 15.85 1.76 -0.78
C THR A 116 15.12 0.75 0.10
N PHE A 117 14.18 1.24 0.92
CA PHE A 117 13.39 0.40 1.82
C PHE A 117 12.11 -0.07 1.17
N GLY A 118 11.57 0.71 0.24
CA GLY A 118 10.47 0.29 -0.60
C GLY A 118 10.90 -0.69 -1.67
N GLY A 119 9.93 -1.20 -2.41
CA GLY A 119 10.17 -2.08 -3.53
C GLY A 119 8.91 -2.52 -4.24
N LEU A 120 9.13 -3.12 -5.40
CA LEU A 120 8.15 -3.69 -6.30
C LEU A 120 8.38 -5.20 -6.42
N ALA A 121 7.31 -5.95 -6.65
CA ALA A 121 7.37 -7.36 -7.04
C ALA A 121 6.13 -7.70 -7.86
N LEU A 122 6.19 -8.79 -8.62
CA LEU A 122 4.97 -9.43 -9.13
C LEU A 122 4.38 -10.34 -8.06
N ALA A 123 3.06 -10.44 -8.05
CA ALA A 123 2.35 -11.33 -7.17
C ALA A 123 1.05 -11.79 -7.83
N ASP A 124 0.74 -13.08 -7.66
CA ASP A 124 -0.55 -13.62 -8.06
C ASP A 124 -1.68 -12.96 -7.27
N LEU A 125 -2.78 -12.72 -7.97
CA LEU A 125 -4.04 -12.29 -7.39
C LEU A 125 -4.77 -13.49 -6.78
N VAL A 126 -5.30 -13.30 -5.58
CA VAL A 126 -6.10 -14.27 -4.84
C VAL A 126 -7.38 -13.63 -4.34
N GLU A 127 -8.46 -14.42 -4.30
CA GLU A 127 -9.74 -13.97 -3.77
C GLU A 127 -9.78 -14.04 -2.24
N VAL A 128 -10.05 -12.91 -1.59
CA VAL A 128 -10.19 -12.80 -0.13
C VAL A 128 -11.41 -11.94 0.17
N ASP A 129 -12.37 -12.50 0.91
CA ASP A 129 -13.60 -11.79 1.32
C ASP A 129 -14.32 -11.08 0.15
N GLY A 130 -14.35 -11.73 -1.03
CA GLY A 130 -14.98 -11.21 -2.25
C GLY A 130 -14.22 -10.09 -2.95
N ALA A 131 -12.92 -9.94 -2.68
CA ALA A 131 -12.03 -9.02 -3.38
C ALA A 131 -10.77 -9.73 -3.87
N SER A 132 -10.35 -9.43 -5.09
CA SER A 132 -9.06 -9.83 -5.65
C SER A 132 -7.93 -9.00 -5.03
N LEU A 133 -6.95 -9.65 -4.43
CA LEU A 133 -5.81 -9.03 -3.75
C LEU A 133 -4.51 -9.75 -4.12
N PRO A 134 -3.36 -9.07 -4.19
CA PRO A 134 -2.09 -9.75 -4.30
C PRO A 134 -1.85 -10.66 -3.09
N ALA A 135 -1.42 -11.91 -3.32
CA ALA A 135 -1.22 -12.91 -2.26
C ALA A 135 -0.40 -12.42 -1.05
N PRO A 136 0.68 -11.61 -1.21
CA PRO A 136 1.44 -11.08 -0.07
C PRO A 136 0.65 -10.17 0.88
N VAL A 137 -0.49 -9.60 0.46
CA VAL A 137 -1.32 -8.71 1.27
C VAL A 137 -2.66 -9.32 1.69
N ALA A 138 -2.92 -10.58 1.31
CA ALA A 138 -4.15 -11.30 1.64
C ALA A 138 -4.45 -11.37 3.15
N HIS A 139 -3.40 -11.35 3.99
CA HIS A 139 -3.52 -11.39 5.45
C HIS A 139 -3.71 -10.01 6.11
N ILE A 140 -3.62 -8.92 5.33
CA ILE A 140 -3.73 -7.56 5.85
C ILE A 140 -5.22 -7.23 6.01
N ALA A 141 -5.59 -6.76 7.20
CA ALA A 141 -6.98 -6.41 7.49
C ALA A 141 -7.49 -5.27 6.60
N ARG A 142 -8.81 -5.16 6.45
CA ARG A 142 -9.40 -3.98 5.84
C ARG A 142 -9.08 -2.73 6.65
N ASP A 143 -8.98 -1.59 5.97
CA ASP A 143 -8.81 -0.29 6.60
C ASP A 143 -10.15 0.48 6.61
N PRO A 144 -10.29 1.51 7.44
CA PRO A 144 -11.56 2.24 7.57
C PRO A 144 -12.03 2.99 6.31
N MET A 145 -11.20 3.13 5.26
CA MET A 145 -11.62 3.70 3.98
C MET A 145 -12.21 2.66 3.03
N ASP A 146 -12.09 1.37 3.35
CA ASP A 146 -12.69 0.29 2.57
C ASP A 146 -14.22 0.24 2.83
N PRO A 147 -15.07 0.28 1.80
CA PRO A 147 -16.53 0.19 1.94
C PRO A 147 -17.03 -1.06 2.67
N ALA A 148 -16.27 -2.16 2.63
CA ALA A 148 -16.58 -3.42 3.31
C ALA A 148 -15.94 -3.52 4.71
N PHE A 149 -15.37 -2.44 5.25
CA PHE A 149 -14.85 -2.42 6.62
C PHE A 149 -15.98 -2.53 7.65
N ASP A 150 -15.89 -3.53 8.53
CA ASP A 150 -16.82 -3.69 9.66
C ASP A 150 -16.23 -3.05 10.94
N PRO A 151 -16.72 -1.86 11.34
CA PRO A 151 -16.21 -1.17 12.52
C PRO A 151 -16.52 -1.92 13.81
N ASP A 152 -17.64 -2.64 13.90
CA ASP A 152 -18.02 -3.36 15.10
C ASP A 152 -17.16 -4.61 15.30
N ALA A 153 -16.85 -5.33 14.21
CA ALA A 153 -15.87 -6.42 14.24
C ALA A 153 -14.48 -5.93 14.65
N ALA A 154 -14.03 -4.78 14.11
CA ALA A 154 -12.74 -4.18 14.45
C ALA A 154 -12.67 -3.77 15.94
N VAL A 155 -13.72 -3.15 16.48
CA VAL A 155 -13.83 -2.82 17.92
C VAL A 155 -13.76 -4.07 18.78
N ALA A 156 -14.48 -5.13 18.40
CA ALA A 156 -14.49 -6.38 19.13
C ALA A 156 -13.10 -7.05 19.09
N ALA A 157 -12.43 -7.05 17.94
CA ALA A 157 -11.08 -7.58 17.76
C ALA A 157 -10.03 -6.79 18.57
N LEU A 158 -10.10 -5.46 18.56
CA LEU A 158 -9.18 -4.59 19.32
C LEU A 158 -9.23 -4.94 20.80
N ARG A 159 -10.42 -5.05 21.37
CA ARG A 159 -10.62 -5.37 22.79
C ARG A 159 -10.11 -6.76 23.18
N ARG A 160 -10.02 -7.70 22.23
CA ARG A 160 -9.51 -9.07 22.45
C ARG A 160 -7.98 -9.21 22.38
N LYS A 161 -7.25 -8.25 21.80
CA LYS A 161 -5.77 -8.34 21.58
C LYS A 161 -4.92 -8.41 22.87
N ARG A 162 -5.46 -8.01 24.04
CA ARG A 162 -4.78 -7.99 25.35
C ARG A 162 -3.35 -7.41 25.28
N THR A 163 -3.22 -6.20 24.74
CA THR A 163 -1.95 -5.49 24.59
C THR A 163 -2.14 -4.00 24.89
N GLY A 164 -1.08 -3.19 24.83
CA GLY A 164 -1.18 -1.73 24.85
C GLY A 164 -1.84 -1.20 23.58
N VAL A 165 -2.74 -0.22 23.72
CA VAL A 165 -3.58 0.29 22.63
C VAL A 165 -2.80 0.79 21.42
N LYS A 166 -1.66 1.48 21.60
CA LYS A 166 -0.83 1.91 20.45
C LYS A 166 -0.28 0.73 19.66
N ARG A 167 0.19 -0.31 20.36
CA ARG A 167 0.68 -1.53 19.71
C ARG A 167 -0.43 -2.24 18.93
N ALA A 168 -1.67 -2.22 19.44
CA ALA A 168 -2.80 -2.78 18.71
C ALA A 168 -3.14 -1.99 17.46
N LEU A 169 -3.13 -0.65 17.51
CA LEU A 169 -3.40 0.20 16.34
C LEU A 169 -2.36 0.04 15.23
N LEU A 170 -1.10 -0.26 15.58
CA LEU A 170 -0.04 -0.50 14.60
C LEU A 170 -0.10 -1.90 13.97
N ASP A 171 -0.94 -2.79 14.50
CA ASP A 171 -1.10 -4.15 14.01
C ASP A 171 -1.96 -4.17 12.74
N GLN A 172 -1.31 -4.38 11.59
CA GLN A 172 -1.95 -4.36 10.28
C GLN A 172 -2.93 -5.53 10.06
N THR A 173 -2.95 -6.55 10.93
CA THR A 173 -3.94 -7.63 10.89
C THR A 173 -5.20 -7.30 11.71
N LEU A 174 -5.21 -6.19 12.45
CA LEU A 174 -6.37 -5.71 13.19
C LEU A 174 -7.11 -4.62 12.41
N VAL A 175 -6.35 -3.61 12.01
CA VAL A 175 -6.80 -2.50 11.18
C VAL A 175 -5.58 -2.03 10.39
N SER A 176 -5.68 -2.01 9.07
CA SER A 176 -4.52 -1.67 8.24
C SER A 176 -4.43 -0.17 7.96
N GLY A 177 -3.27 0.27 7.48
CA GLY A 177 -3.06 1.65 7.05
C GLY A 177 -2.67 2.61 8.18
N VAL A 178 -3.07 2.33 9.43
CA VAL A 178 -2.66 3.12 10.59
C VAL A 178 -1.15 2.94 10.85
N GLY A 179 -0.41 4.03 10.90
CA GLY A 179 0.99 4.05 11.33
C GLY A 179 1.20 4.87 12.58
N ASN A 180 2.45 5.30 12.80
CA ASN A 180 2.81 5.94 14.06
C ASN A 180 2.12 7.30 14.21
N ILE A 181 2.05 8.08 13.13
CA ILE A 181 1.48 9.42 13.16
C ILE A 181 -0.01 9.30 13.50
N TYR A 182 -0.76 8.50 12.73
CA TYR A 182 -2.19 8.41 12.94
C TYR A 182 -2.60 7.62 14.17
N ALA A 183 -1.78 6.67 14.64
CA ALA A 183 -1.99 6.08 15.96
C ALA A 183 -1.87 7.14 17.06
N ASP A 184 -0.82 7.97 17.03
CA ASP A 184 -0.62 9.01 18.04
C ASP A 184 -1.68 10.11 17.98
N GLU A 185 -2.09 10.55 16.78
CA GLU A 185 -3.20 11.49 16.62
C GLU A 185 -4.51 10.95 17.18
N SER A 186 -4.84 9.68 16.90
CA SER A 186 -6.06 9.03 17.39
C SER A 186 -6.08 8.94 18.92
N LEU A 187 -4.95 8.57 19.51
CA LEU A 187 -4.77 8.48 20.96
C LEU A 187 -4.87 9.86 21.62
N TRP A 188 -4.27 10.88 21.00
CA TRP A 188 -4.36 12.26 21.47
C TRP A 188 -5.81 12.78 21.42
N ARG A 189 -6.50 12.62 20.28
CA ARG A 189 -7.91 13.03 20.10
C ARG A 189 -8.84 12.37 21.11
N THR A 190 -8.62 11.09 21.42
CA THR A 190 -9.42 10.32 22.38
C THR A 190 -8.92 10.41 23.83
N LYS A 191 -7.82 11.12 24.07
CA LYS A 191 -7.19 11.28 25.39
C LYS A 191 -6.87 9.94 26.05
N LEU A 192 -6.41 8.97 25.26
CA LEU A 192 -6.02 7.64 25.74
C LEU A 192 -4.49 7.54 25.84
N HIS A 193 -3.99 7.08 26.99
CA HIS A 193 -2.57 6.76 27.14
C HIS A 193 -2.20 5.60 26.20
N TRP A 194 -1.08 5.72 25.48
CA TRP A 194 -0.63 4.75 24.47
C TRP A 194 -0.49 3.31 25.00
N ALA A 195 -0.16 3.15 26.28
CA ALA A 195 0.01 1.86 26.94
C ALA A 195 -1.28 1.32 27.58
N ARG A 196 -2.41 2.02 27.45
CA ARG A 196 -3.68 1.57 28.05
C ARG A 196 -4.03 0.17 27.52
N PRO A 197 -4.31 -0.81 28.40
CA PRO A 197 -4.67 -2.15 27.96
C PRO A 197 -5.96 -2.15 27.14
N THR A 198 -5.95 -2.84 26.01
CA THR A 198 -7.09 -2.89 25.08
C THR A 198 -8.33 -3.54 25.67
N ASP A 199 -8.16 -4.51 26.58
CA ASP A 199 -9.24 -5.20 27.29
C ASP A 199 -9.94 -4.31 28.33
N LYS A 200 -9.32 -3.19 28.71
CA LYS A 200 -9.87 -2.15 29.59
C LYS A 200 -10.53 -0.99 28.84
N LEU A 201 -10.63 -1.08 27.51
CA LEU A 201 -11.42 -0.13 26.72
C LEU A 201 -12.89 -0.54 26.75
N THR A 202 -13.76 0.42 27.04
CA THR A 202 -15.20 0.25 26.80
C THR A 202 -15.45 0.21 25.29
N ARG A 203 -16.58 -0.36 24.85
CA ARG A 203 -16.96 -0.37 23.43
C ARG A 203 -16.98 1.07 22.85
N PRO A 204 -17.58 2.09 23.49
CA PRO A 204 -17.54 3.45 22.98
C PRO A 204 -16.14 4.05 22.88
N GLN A 205 -15.24 3.76 23.85
CA GLN A 205 -13.85 4.23 23.78
C GLN A 205 -13.09 3.61 22.61
N ALA A 206 -13.25 2.30 22.39
CA ALA A 206 -12.63 1.60 21.28
C ALA A 206 -13.17 2.07 19.93
N ALA A 207 -14.49 2.30 19.81
CA ALA A 207 -15.11 2.83 18.60
C ALA A 207 -14.60 4.24 18.29
N ALA A 208 -14.65 5.16 19.27
CA ALA A 208 -14.16 6.52 19.12
C ALA A 208 -12.68 6.56 18.73
N LEU A 209 -11.87 5.63 19.25
CA LEU A 209 -10.46 5.52 18.89
C LEU A 209 -10.25 5.11 17.43
N LEU A 210 -10.97 4.08 16.95
CA LEU A 210 -10.84 3.63 15.57
C LEU A 210 -11.36 4.67 14.57
N SER A 211 -12.44 5.39 14.91
CA SER A 211 -12.96 6.48 14.09
C SER A 211 -12.09 7.74 14.11
N ALA A 212 -11.25 7.93 15.14
CA ALA A 212 -10.35 9.07 15.24
C ALA A 212 -9.09 8.94 14.36
N ALA A 213 -8.76 7.73 13.90
CA ALA A 213 -7.73 7.52 12.91
C ALA A 213 -8.21 8.11 11.58
N PRO A 214 -7.52 9.11 11.00
CA PRO A 214 -8.02 9.81 9.84
C PRO A 214 -8.22 8.85 8.66
N THR A 215 -9.43 8.91 8.13
CA THR A 215 -9.97 8.10 7.02
C THR A 215 -10.23 8.97 5.79
N SER A 216 -9.58 10.14 5.70
CA SER A 216 -9.87 11.18 4.70
C SER A 216 -8.76 11.30 3.67
#